data_AF-A0A3M1HB13-F1
#
_entry.id   AF-A0A3M1HB13-F1
#
_cell.length_a   1.000
_cell.length_b   1.000
_cell.length_c   1.000
_cell.angle_alpha   90.00
_cell.angle_beta   90.00
_cell.angle_gamma   90.00
#
_symmetry.space_group_name_H-M   'P 1'
#
loop_
_entity.id
_entity.type
_entity.pdbx_description
1 polymer ?
#
loop_
_entity_poly.entity_id
_entity_poly.type
_entity_poly.pdbx_seq_one_letter_code
_entity_poly.pdbx_strand_id
1 'polypeptide(L)'
;IDLGVNVAPETFVEAVREHQPDAMGMSAFLTTTMTMFKPTIEALVEAGLRDSVKILVGGAPVTQEYAELVGADGYAPDASAAVRLVKKLLGLAEAVTER
;
A
#
# COMPACT_ATOMS: atom_id res chain seq x y z
N ILE A 1 -5.44 1.24 10.69
CA ILE A 1 -6.78 0.63 10.83
C ILE A 1 -6.76 -0.64 10.02
N ASP A 2 -7.36 -1.71 10.53
CA ASP A 2 -7.46 -2.97 9.79
C ASP A 2 -8.83 -3.06 9.12
N LEU A 3 -8.86 -3.15 7.79
CA LEU A 3 -10.08 -3.29 7.00
C LEU A 3 -10.49 -4.76 6.84
N GLY A 4 -9.64 -5.70 7.29
CA GLY A 4 -9.90 -7.14 7.21
C GLY A 4 -9.58 -7.74 5.84
N VAL A 5 -10.35 -8.74 5.45
CA VAL A 5 -10.14 -9.55 4.23
C VAL A 5 -11.30 -9.38 3.26
N ASN A 6 -11.05 -9.57 1.96
CA ASN A 6 -12.04 -9.38 0.88
C ASN A 6 -12.68 -7.98 0.87
N VAL A 7 -11.85 -6.97 1.06
CA VAL A 7 -12.24 -5.56 1.09
C VAL A 7 -12.42 -5.04 -0.33
N ALA A 8 -13.54 -4.38 -0.60
CA ALA A 8 -13.82 -3.79 -1.90
C ALA A 8 -13.04 -2.46 -2.09
N PRO A 9 -12.66 -2.09 -3.33
CA PRO A 9 -11.98 -0.83 -3.64
C PRO A 9 -12.62 0.41 -2.99
N GLU A 10 -13.95 0.47 -2.98
CA GLU A 10 -14.71 1.61 -2.45
C GLU A 10 -14.53 1.74 -0.93
N THR A 11 -14.39 0.61 -0.23
CA THR A 11 -14.12 0.61 1.22
C THR A 11 -12.74 1.21 1.53
N PHE A 12 -11.74 0.99 0.67
CA PHE A 12 -10.43 1.64 0.82
C PHE A 12 -10.54 3.15 0.64
N VAL A 13 -11.30 3.61 -0.37
CA VAL A 13 -11.53 5.04 -0.62
C VAL A 13 -12.18 5.71 0.60
N GLU A 14 -13.26 5.13 1.11
CA GLU A 14 -13.95 5.67 2.29
C GLU A 14 -13.05 5.65 3.53
N ALA A 15 -12.30 4.57 3.77
CA ALA A 15 -11.38 4.50 4.89
C ALA A 15 -10.25 5.56 4.81
N VAL A 16 -9.71 5.82 3.62
CA VAL A 16 -8.72 6.89 3.43
C VAL A 16 -9.33 8.26 3.66
N ARG A 17 -10.55 8.46 3.19
CA ARG A 17 -11.26 9.72 3.36
C ARG A 17 -11.60 10.02 4.82
N GLU A 18 -12.06 9.01 5.56
CA GLU A 18 -12.46 9.15 6.96
C GLU A 18 -11.26 9.31 7.89
N HIS A 19 -10.23 8.50 7.70
CA HIS A 19 -9.13 8.39 8.66
C HIS A 19 -7.85 9.11 8.25
N GLN A 20 -7.77 9.55 6.99
CA GLN A 20 -6.61 10.27 6.43
C GLN A 20 -5.27 9.62 6.78
N PRO A 21 -5.09 8.31 6.51
CA PRO A 21 -3.88 7.59 6.89
C PRO A 21 -2.67 8.05 6.04
N ASP A 22 -1.49 8.07 6.65
CA ASP A 22 -0.23 8.35 5.93
C ASP A 22 0.17 7.22 4.98
N ALA A 23 -0.19 5.97 5.33
CA ALA A 23 0.12 4.79 4.54
C ALA A 23 -1.02 3.77 4.54
N MET A 24 -1.21 3.12 3.40
CA MET A 24 -2.14 2.01 3.15
C MET A 24 -1.35 0.78 2.71
N GLY A 25 -1.65 -0.37 3.32
CA GLY A 25 -1.10 -1.66 2.92
C GLY A 25 -2.19 -2.54 2.30
N MET A 26 -1.87 -3.20 1.18
CA MET A 26 -2.70 -4.25 0.58
C MET A 26 -1.92 -5.57 0.53
N SER A 27 -2.58 -6.67 0.86
CA SER A 27 -1.99 -8.00 0.84
C SER A 27 -2.77 -8.94 -0.07
N ALA A 28 -2.07 -9.79 -0.83
CA ALA A 28 -2.67 -10.83 -1.66
C ALA A 28 -1.97 -12.17 -1.45
N PHE A 29 -2.73 -13.23 -1.19
CA PHE A 29 -2.16 -14.58 -1.08
C PHE A 29 -2.31 -15.39 -2.37
N LEU A 30 -3.31 -15.06 -3.20
CA LEU A 30 -3.58 -15.72 -4.46
C LEU A 30 -3.30 -14.77 -5.64
N THR A 31 -2.90 -15.32 -6.78
CA THR A 31 -2.71 -14.53 -8.02
C THR A 31 -4.02 -13.88 -8.48
N THR A 32 -5.16 -14.51 -8.20
CA THR A 32 -6.49 -13.93 -8.44
C THR A 32 -6.80 -12.74 -7.54
N THR A 33 -6.26 -12.71 -6.30
CA THR A 33 -6.43 -11.56 -5.40
C THR A 33 -5.52 -10.39 -5.78
N MET A 34 -4.39 -10.64 -6.45
CA MET A 34 -3.48 -9.58 -6.91
C MET A 34 -4.15 -8.64 -7.92
N THR A 35 -5.07 -9.15 -8.75
CA THR A 35 -5.75 -8.35 -9.76
C THR A 35 -6.61 -7.22 -9.17
N MET A 36 -6.89 -7.25 -7.86
CA MET A 36 -7.63 -6.21 -7.15
C MET A 36 -6.79 -5.00 -6.76
N PHE A 37 -5.46 -5.08 -6.80
CA PHE A 37 -4.60 -3.94 -6.44
C PHE A 37 -4.79 -2.76 -7.39
N LYS A 38 -4.76 -3.03 -8.71
CA LYS A 38 -4.95 -2.01 -9.73
C LYS A 38 -6.30 -1.26 -9.60
N PRO A 39 -7.46 -1.92 -9.57
CA PRO A 39 -8.73 -1.22 -9.43
C PRO A 39 -8.87 -0.48 -8.09
N THR A 40 -8.23 -0.97 -7.02
CA THR A 40 -8.19 -0.24 -5.73
C THR A 40 -7.39 1.06 -5.84
N ILE A 41 -6.22 1.02 -6.50
CA ILE A 41 -5.39 2.21 -6.74
C ILE A 41 -6.11 3.17 -7.69
N GLU A 42 -6.75 2.66 -8.75
CA GLU A 42 -7.55 3.47 -9.68
C GLU A 42 -8.72 4.16 -8.97
N ALA A 43 -9.44 3.47 -8.08
CA ALA A 43 -10.51 4.07 -7.28
C ALA A 43 -10.00 5.22 -6.40
N LEU A 44 -8.80 5.10 -5.83
CA LEU A 44 -8.16 6.18 -5.07
C LEU A 44 -7.75 7.35 -5.97
N VAL A 45 -7.31 7.09 -7.20
CA VAL A 45 -7.00 8.12 -8.19
C VAL A 45 -8.27 8.88 -8.59
N GLU A 46 -9.35 8.17 -8.90
CA GLU A 46 -10.65 8.76 -9.26
C GLU A 46 -11.24 9.60 -8.12
N ALA A 47 -11.03 9.18 -6.88
CA ALA A 47 -11.42 9.94 -5.69
C ALA A 47 -10.50 11.14 -5.39
N GLY A 48 -9.38 11.30 -6.10
CA GLY A 48 -8.39 12.35 -5.85
C GLY A 48 -7.59 12.14 -4.55
N LEU A 49 -7.52 10.91 -4.04
CA LEU A 49 -6.88 10.53 -2.78
C LEU A 49 -5.55 9.78 -3.00
N ARG A 50 -5.17 9.46 -4.24
CA ARG A 50 -3.94 8.70 -4.52
C ARG A 50 -2.68 9.37 -3.96
N ASP A 51 -2.60 10.69 -4.02
CA ASP A 51 -1.42 11.44 -3.57
C ASP A 51 -1.40 11.71 -2.06
N SER A 52 -2.52 11.51 -1.36
CA SER A 52 -2.63 11.76 0.07
C SER A 52 -2.16 10.58 0.93
N VAL A 53 -1.95 9.41 0.34
CA VAL A 53 -1.57 8.18 1.06
C VAL A 53 -0.45 7.43 0.33
N LYS A 54 0.49 6.86 1.09
CA LYS A 54 1.51 5.95 0.54
C LYS A 54 0.97 4.52 0.45
N ILE A 55 0.94 3.95 -0.74
CA ILE A 55 0.36 2.63 -1.00
C ILE A 55 1.46 1.58 -1.06
N LEU A 56 1.38 0.56 -0.22
CA LEU A 56 2.29 -0.57 -0.19
C LEU A 56 1.55 -1.86 -0.51
N VAL A 57 2.18 -2.73 -1.28
CA VAL A 57 1.64 -4.06 -1.59
C VAL A 57 2.56 -5.18 -1.10
N GLY A 58 1.98 -6.32 -0.76
CA GLY A 58 2.73 -7.49 -0.32
C GLY A 58 1.93 -8.78 -0.49
N GLY A 59 2.59 -9.90 -0.21
CA GLY A 59 1.99 -11.22 -0.32
C GLY A 59 2.86 -12.22 -1.06
N ALA A 60 2.56 -13.52 -0.88
CA ALA A 60 3.38 -14.61 -1.41
C ALA A 60 3.62 -14.58 -2.94
N PRO A 61 2.62 -14.25 -3.79
CA PRO A 61 2.83 -14.16 -5.23
C PRO A 61 3.23 -12.76 -5.72
N VAL A 62 3.37 -11.77 -4.83
CA VAL A 62 3.61 -10.38 -5.22
C VAL A 62 5.10 -10.15 -5.44
N THR A 63 5.44 -9.40 -6.49
CA THR A 63 6.81 -9.00 -6.80
C THR A 63 6.93 -7.48 -6.85
N GLN A 64 8.16 -6.97 -6.75
CA GLN A 64 8.47 -5.55 -6.93
C GLN A 64 7.98 -5.04 -8.30
N GLU A 65 8.23 -5.82 -9.36
CA GLU A 65 7.80 -5.48 -10.73
C GLU A 65 6.28 -5.35 -10.83
N TYR A 66 5.53 -6.25 -10.17
CA TYR A 66 4.08 -6.17 -10.15
C TYR A 66 3.58 -4.94 -9.37
N ALA A 67 4.23 -4.61 -8.25
CA ALA A 67 3.90 -3.44 -7.45
C ALA A 67 4.06 -2.14 -8.26
N GLU A 68 5.15 -2.02 -9.01
CA GLU A 68 5.40 -0.89 -9.91
C GLU A 68 4.37 -0.84 -11.04
N LEU A 69 4.05 -2.00 -11.63
CA LEU A 69 3.05 -2.11 -12.70
C LEU A 69 1.66 -1.64 -12.28
N VAL A 70 1.24 -1.92 -11.05
CA VAL A 70 -0.07 -1.50 -10.52
C VAL A 70 -0.07 -0.07 -9.97
N GLY A 71 1.10 0.58 -9.88
CA GLY A 71 1.24 1.95 -9.39
C GLY A 71 1.30 2.07 -7.87
N ALA A 72 1.75 1.05 -7.16
CA ALA A 72 2.03 1.12 -5.73
C ALA A 72 3.34 1.90 -5.46
N ASP A 73 3.44 2.53 -4.29
CA ASP A 73 4.65 3.27 -3.87
C ASP A 73 5.76 2.34 -3.35
N GLY A 74 5.43 1.08 -3.06
CA GLY A 74 6.44 0.06 -2.84
C GLY A 74 5.89 -1.33 -2.51
N TYR A 75 6.82 -2.28 -2.48
CA TYR A 75 6.57 -3.67 -2.18
C TYR A 75 7.37 -4.13 -0.96
N ALA A 76 6.75 -4.99 -0.15
CA ALA A 76 7.41 -5.65 0.97
C ALA A 76 7.17 -7.16 0.96
N PRO A 77 8.24 -7.99 1.04
CA PRO A 77 8.11 -9.45 1.10
C PRO A 77 7.62 -9.96 2.46
N ASP A 78 7.76 -9.16 3.51
CA ASP A 78 7.38 -9.51 4.87
C ASP A 78 7.00 -8.27 5.69
N ALA A 79 6.39 -8.50 6.85
CA ALA A 79 5.93 -7.43 7.74
C ALA A 79 7.06 -6.52 8.23
N SER A 80 8.25 -7.06 8.49
CA SER A 80 9.38 -6.25 8.98
C SER A 80 9.94 -5.35 7.88
N ALA A 81 10.00 -5.84 6.64
CA ALA A 81 10.34 -5.06 5.48
C ALA A 81 9.31 -3.95 5.21
N ALA A 82 8.01 -4.24 5.39
CA ALA A 82 6.94 -3.26 5.24
C ALA A 82 7.12 -2.09 6.22
N VAL A 83 7.42 -2.35 7.50
CA VAL A 83 7.66 -1.30 8.49
C VAL A 83 8.84 -0.40 8.08
N ARG A 84 9.95 -0.97 7.62
CA ARG A 84 11.11 -0.19 7.15
C ARG A 84 10.75 0.65 5.91
N LEU A 85 10.00 0.09 4.98
CA LEU A 85 9.58 0.76 3.77
C LEU A 85 8.63 1.93 4.06
N VAL A 86 7.63 1.74 4.93
CA VAL A 86 6.73 2.83 5.36
C VAL A 86 7.53 3.95 6.00
N LYS A 87 8.44 3.64 6.93
CA LYS A 87 9.29 4.67 7.55
C LYS A 87 10.11 5.45 6.51
N LYS A 88 10.67 4.77 5.50
CA LYS A 88 11.40 5.40 4.41
C LYS A 88 10.49 6.29 3.55
N LEU A 89 9.30 5.81 3.17
CA LEU A 89 8.35 6.54 2.33
C LEU A 89 7.77 7.78 3.01
N LEU A 90 7.61 7.72 4.34
CA LEU A 90 7.16 8.85 5.15
C LEU A 90 8.31 9.79 5.59
N GLY A 91 9.55 9.51 5.20
CA GLY A 91 10.71 10.31 5.62
C GLY A 91 11.05 10.20 7.10
N LEU A 92 10.55 9.16 7.78
CA LEU A 92 10.76 8.87 9.21
C LEU A 92 12.00 8.00 9.47
N ALA A 93 12.71 7.58 8.41
CA ALA A 93 13.98 6.87 8.57
C ALA A 93 15.02 7.86 9.13
N GLU A 94 15.42 7.64 10.39
CA GLU A 94 16.45 8.44 11.04
C GLU A 94 17.71 8.49 10.17
N ALA A 95 18.22 9.70 9.97
CA ALA A 95 19.59 9.91 9.62
C ALA A 95 20.45 9.14 10.63
N VAL A 96 20.98 7.99 10.23
CA VAL A 96 22.15 7.41 10.88
C VAL A 96 23.26 8.42 10.65
N THR A 97 23.36 9.35 11.58
CA THR A 97 24.51 10.23 11.75
C THR A 97 25.62 9.33 12.27
N GLU A 98 26.36 8.72 11.34
CA GLU A 98 27.72 8.25 11.64
C GLU A 98 28.59 9.51 11.81
N ARG A 99 29.03 9.75 13.05
CA ARG A 99 30.20 10.56 13.38
C ARG A 99 31.39 9.64 13.55
#